data_AF-A0AAU6JBL4-F1
#
_entry.id   AF-A0AAU6JBL4-F1
#
_cell.length_a   1.000
_cell.length_b   1.000
_cell.length_c   1.000
_cell.angle_alpha   90.00
_cell.angle_beta   90.00
_cell.angle_gamma   90.00
#
_symmetry.space_group_name_H-M   'P 1'
#
loop_
_entity.id
_entity.type
_entity.pdbx_description
1 polymer ?
#
loop_
_entity_poly.entity_id
_entity_poly.type
_entity_poly.pdbx_seq_one_letter_code
_entity_poly.pdbx_strand_id
1 'polypeptide(L)'
;MGYWGYYVVAKSERPLVELDALGGARDALTLLERRADGWQVWECPDGGERRHDVGSMNALAAETGAPALFGYVMDSDCVVIEAAAPESGAWTTCLARDAMAGYLSADELTLEDYFLEPADAARRAVAWAQECGRTVAQGPLADVLGQDPDPFAEPLFFRFLDRLGVAPL
;
A
#
# COMPACT_ATOMS: atom_id res chain seq x y z
N MET A 1 -5.56 -0.23 -21.54
CA MET A 1 -6.09 -1.12 -20.50
C MET A 1 -5.10 -1.03 -19.38
N GLY A 2 -5.50 -0.42 -18.26
CA GLY A 2 -4.66 -0.33 -17.08
C GLY A 2 -4.76 -1.58 -16.22
N TYR A 3 -3.93 -1.63 -15.19
CA TYR A 3 -3.88 -2.69 -14.21
C TYR A 3 -4.88 -2.42 -13.08
N TRP A 4 -5.53 -3.49 -12.66
CA TRP A 4 -6.37 -3.53 -11.47
C TRP A 4 -5.87 -4.65 -10.58
N GLY A 5 -5.64 -4.37 -9.30
CA GLY A 5 -5.17 -5.37 -8.36
C GLY A 5 -4.44 -4.79 -7.16
N TYR A 6 -3.95 -5.67 -6.29
CA TYR A 6 -3.27 -5.32 -5.06
C TYR A 6 -1.76 -5.56 -5.16
N TYR A 7 -1.00 -4.65 -4.57
CA TYR A 7 0.35 -4.91 -4.07
C TYR A 7 0.30 -5.13 -2.57
N VAL A 8 0.83 -6.24 -2.10
CA VAL A 8 0.90 -6.61 -0.68
C VAL A 8 2.34 -6.52 -0.22
N VAL A 9 2.60 -5.67 0.77
CA VAL A 9 3.93 -5.36 1.28
C VAL A 9 4.01 -5.64 2.77
N ALA A 10 4.88 -6.56 3.16
CA ALA A 10 5.17 -6.83 4.58
C ALA A 10 6.56 -7.43 4.77
N LYS A 11 7.06 -7.32 5.99
CA LYS A 11 8.29 -7.97 6.43
C LYS A 11 7.98 -9.36 7.00
N SER A 12 8.67 -10.38 6.51
CA SER A 12 8.55 -11.74 7.04
C SER A 12 9.76 -12.58 6.63
N GLU A 13 10.21 -13.47 7.53
CA GLU A 13 11.23 -14.47 7.22
C GLU A 13 10.69 -15.59 6.31
N ARG A 14 9.39 -15.84 6.35
CA ARG A 14 8.68 -16.82 5.50
C ARG A 14 7.96 -16.12 4.33
N PRO A 15 7.72 -16.80 3.20
CA PRO A 15 6.91 -16.25 2.11
C PRO A 15 5.54 -15.77 2.61
N LEU A 16 5.11 -14.57 2.20
CA LEU A 16 3.84 -14.00 2.69
C LEU A 16 2.63 -14.88 2.35
N VAL A 17 2.65 -15.59 1.22
CA VAL A 17 1.58 -16.51 0.81
C VAL A 17 1.36 -17.68 1.77
N GLU A 18 2.35 -18.00 2.60
CA GLU A 18 2.22 -19.07 3.61
C GLU A 18 1.47 -18.59 4.87
N LEU A 19 1.28 -17.29 5.02
CA LEU A 19 0.60 -16.68 6.17
C LEU A 19 -0.91 -16.85 6.06
N ASP A 20 -1.57 -16.98 7.21
CA ASP A 20 -3.02 -17.20 7.28
C ASP A 20 -3.78 -15.93 6.89
N ALA A 21 -3.22 -14.76 7.19
CA ALA A 21 -3.78 -13.46 6.83
C ALA A 21 -4.03 -13.29 5.31
N LEU A 22 -3.29 -14.01 4.47
CA LEU A 22 -3.42 -13.96 3.00
C LEU A 22 -4.06 -15.22 2.39
N GLY A 23 -4.66 -16.08 3.23
CA GLY A 23 -5.21 -17.37 2.78
C GLY A 23 -6.26 -17.27 1.67
N GLY A 24 -7.06 -16.19 1.65
CA GLY A 24 -8.13 -15.98 0.66
C GLY A 24 -7.65 -15.66 -0.76
N ALA A 25 -6.41 -15.17 -0.91
CA ALA A 25 -5.80 -14.82 -2.19
C ALA A 25 -4.54 -15.63 -2.50
N ARG A 26 -4.24 -16.67 -1.71
CA ARG A 26 -3.00 -17.44 -1.79
C ARG A 26 -2.64 -17.90 -3.21
N ASP A 27 -3.62 -18.39 -3.96
CA ASP A 27 -3.39 -18.93 -5.31
C ASP A 27 -3.22 -17.85 -6.39
N ALA A 28 -3.64 -16.62 -6.10
CA ALA A 28 -3.53 -15.47 -7.01
C ALA A 28 -2.31 -14.59 -6.72
N LEU A 29 -1.70 -14.74 -5.53
CA LEU A 29 -0.53 -13.98 -5.12
C LEU A 29 0.73 -14.49 -5.82
N THR A 30 1.39 -13.59 -6.55
CA THR A 30 2.67 -13.82 -7.19
C THR A 30 3.74 -12.93 -6.57
N LEU A 31 4.90 -13.50 -6.24
CA LEU A 31 6.01 -12.72 -5.70
C LEU A 31 6.54 -11.80 -6.80
N LEU A 32 6.42 -10.49 -6.59
CA LEU A 32 6.95 -9.51 -7.53
C LEU A 32 8.44 -9.26 -7.26
N GLU A 33 8.78 -8.95 -6.01
CA GLU A 33 10.16 -8.69 -5.61
C GLU A 33 10.40 -8.92 -4.12
N ARG A 34 11.65 -9.24 -3.79
CA ARG A 34 12.17 -9.17 -2.43
C ARG A 34 12.93 -7.86 -2.28
N ARG A 35 12.79 -7.24 -1.12
CA ARG A 35 13.40 -5.98 -0.74
C ARG A 35 14.32 -6.19 0.45
N ALA A 36 15.15 -5.19 0.76
CA ALA A 36 16.12 -5.27 1.85
C ALA A 36 15.45 -5.63 3.19
N ASP A 37 16.22 -6.20 4.13
CA ASP A 37 15.76 -6.50 5.50
C ASP A 37 14.53 -7.42 5.63
N GLY A 38 14.33 -8.32 4.66
CA GLY A 38 13.25 -9.32 4.70
C GLY A 38 11.87 -8.78 4.27
N TRP A 39 11.84 -7.61 3.64
CA TRP A 39 10.63 -7.09 3.02
C TRP A 39 10.30 -7.84 1.73
N GLN A 40 9.01 -8.05 1.49
CA GLN A 40 8.51 -8.72 0.29
C GLN A 40 7.38 -7.89 -0.31
N VAL A 41 7.34 -7.82 -1.64
CA VAL A 41 6.23 -7.25 -2.40
C VAL A 41 5.62 -8.34 -3.24
N TRP A 42 4.34 -8.58 -3.03
CA TRP A 42 3.54 -9.55 -3.77
C TRP A 42 2.47 -8.82 -4.57
N GLU A 43 2.17 -9.34 -5.75
CA GLU A 43 1.12 -8.85 -6.62
C GLU A 43 -0.06 -9.82 -6.58
N CYS A 44 -1.27 -9.28 -6.50
CA CYS A 44 -2.52 -10.01 -6.65
C CYS A 44 -3.40 -9.25 -7.65
N PRO A 45 -3.35 -9.61 -8.95
CA PRO A 45 -4.20 -9.01 -9.96
C PRO A 45 -5.69 -9.21 -9.62
N ASP A 46 -6.55 -8.28 -10.04
CA ASP A 46 -7.99 -8.43 -9.82
C ASP A 46 -8.53 -9.62 -10.64
N GLY A 47 -9.43 -10.41 -10.03
CA GLY A 47 -9.91 -11.69 -10.56
C GLY A 47 -10.98 -11.57 -11.65
N GLY A 48 -11.21 -10.36 -12.18
CA GLY A 48 -12.29 -10.04 -13.10
C GLY A 48 -13.62 -9.86 -12.36
N GLU A 49 -14.58 -10.79 -12.53
CA GLU A 49 -15.94 -10.65 -11.99
C GLU A 49 -16.03 -10.69 -10.46
N ARG A 50 -15.00 -11.21 -9.78
CA ARG A 50 -14.88 -11.19 -8.32
C ARG A 50 -13.46 -10.84 -7.91
N ARG A 51 -13.34 -9.86 -7.01
CA ARG A 51 -12.08 -9.54 -6.35
C ARG A 51 -11.60 -10.72 -5.53
N HIS A 52 -10.29 -10.94 -5.54
CA HIS A 52 -9.64 -11.84 -4.59
C HIS A 52 -9.69 -11.23 -3.19
N ASP A 53 -9.94 -12.08 -2.20
CA ASP A 53 -9.89 -11.69 -0.80
C ASP A 53 -8.43 -11.69 -0.33
N VAL A 54 -7.76 -10.57 -0.52
CA VAL A 54 -6.37 -10.34 -0.08
C VAL A 54 -6.23 -10.21 1.44
N GLY A 55 -7.33 -10.33 2.18
CA GLY A 55 -7.35 -10.22 3.64
C GLY A 55 -7.18 -8.79 4.12
N SER A 56 -6.63 -8.63 5.33
CA SER A 56 -6.48 -7.34 5.99
C SER A 56 -5.02 -7.07 6.37
N MET A 57 -4.55 -5.86 6.07
CA MET A 57 -3.27 -5.34 6.53
C MET A 57 -3.13 -5.38 8.06
N ASN A 58 -4.23 -5.23 8.82
CA ASN A 58 -4.21 -5.38 10.28
C ASN A 58 -3.90 -6.82 10.72
N ALA A 59 -4.54 -7.80 10.07
CA ALA A 59 -4.31 -9.21 10.36
C ALA A 59 -2.86 -9.60 10.00
N LEU A 60 -2.38 -9.12 8.85
CA LEU A 60 -1.00 -9.36 8.41
C LEU A 60 0.02 -8.71 9.36
N ALA A 61 -0.23 -7.48 9.79
CA ALA A 61 0.63 -6.79 10.75
C ALA A 61 0.66 -7.51 12.12
N ALA A 62 -0.49 -8.00 12.58
CA ALA A 62 -0.58 -8.78 13.81
C ALA A 62 0.13 -10.15 13.71
N GLU A 63 0.00 -10.85 12.58
CA GLU A 63 0.61 -12.17 12.36
C GLU A 63 2.13 -12.08 12.21
N THR A 64 2.62 -11.06 11.49
CA THR A 64 4.07 -10.86 11.28
C THR A 64 4.74 -10.16 12.46
N GLY A 65 3.97 -9.49 13.33
CA GLY A 65 4.50 -8.62 14.38
C GLY A 65 5.26 -7.41 13.83
N ALA A 66 5.06 -7.07 12.55
CA ALA A 66 5.74 -6.00 11.85
C ALA A 66 4.72 -5.17 11.04
N PRO A 67 5.04 -3.91 10.70
CA PRO A 67 4.15 -3.11 9.88
C PRO A 67 3.90 -3.71 8.49
N ALA A 68 2.67 -3.57 8.00
CA ALA A 68 2.18 -4.07 6.71
C ALA A 68 1.49 -2.95 5.93
N LEU A 69 1.51 -3.06 4.60
CA LEU A 69 0.96 -2.06 3.69
C LEU A 69 0.41 -2.73 2.42
N PHE A 70 -0.83 -2.41 2.07
CA PHE A 70 -1.47 -2.79 0.82
C PHE A 70 -1.61 -1.57 -0.09
N GLY A 71 -1.37 -1.75 -1.39
CA GLY A 71 -1.63 -0.77 -2.43
C GLY A 71 -2.63 -1.31 -3.42
N TYR A 72 -3.85 -0.76 -3.47
CA TYR A 72 -4.86 -1.16 -4.45
C TYR A 72 -4.84 -0.23 -5.66
N VAL A 73 -4.47 -0.76 -6.83
CA VAL A 73 -4.37 -0.02 -8.09
C VAL A 73 -5.70 -0.10 -8.84
N MET A 74 -6.13 1.03 -9.38
CA MET A 74 -7.35 1.17 -10.18
C MET A 74 -7.02 1.73 -11.56
N ASP A 75 -7.19 0.91 -12.59
CA ASP A 75 -6.88 1.18 -14.01
C ASP A 75 -5.49 1.79 -14.26
N SER A 76 -4.51 1.50 -13.39
CA SER A 76 -3.22 2.19 -13.34
C SER A 76 -3.29 3.72 -13.15
N ASP A 77 -4.47 4.28 -12.89
CA ASP A 77 -4.67 5.74 -12.76
C ASP A 77 -4.38 6.23 -11.34
N CYS A 78 -4.72 5.43 -10.33
CA CYS A 78 -4.55 5.78 -8.93
C CYS A 78 -4.32 4.56 -8.03
N VAL A 79 -3.85 4.81 -6.81
CA VAL A 79 -3.58 3.75 -5.83
C VAL A 79 -4.17 4.13 -4.47
N VAL A 80 -5.02 3.28 -3.89
CA VAL A 80 -5.37 3.37 -2.47
C VAL A 80 -4.25 2.71 -1.66
N ILE A 81 -3.76 3.41 -0.64
CA ILE A 81 -2.79 2.88 0.31
C ILE A 81 -3.51 2.60 1.62
N GLU A 82 -3.47 1.34 2.05
CA GLU A 82 -3.95 0.88 3.36
C GLU A 82 -2.77 0.34 4.14
N ALA A 83 -2.42 0.98 5.24
CA ALA A 83 -1.29 0.57 6.06
C ALA A 83 -1.74 0.31 7.49
N ALA A 84 -1.12 -0.68 8.12
CA ALA A 84 -1.28 -0.95 9.54
C ALA A 84 0.05 -1.35 10.14
N ALA A 85 0.15 -1.11 11.43
CA ALA A 85 1.28 -1.49 12.25
C ALA A 85 0.78 -1.82 13.66
N PRO A 86 1.43 -2.76 14.36
CA PRO A 86 1.07 -3.12 15.73
C PRO A 86 0.93 -1.93 16.70
N GLU A 87 1.82 -0.94 16.64
CA GLU A 87 1.85 0.19 17.59
C GLU A 87 1.33 1.49 16.98
N SER A 88 1.75 1.84 15.76
CA SER A 88 1.37 3.10 15.10
C SER A 88 -0.03 3.09 14.47
N GLY A 89 -0.68 1.93 14.47
CA GLY A 89 -2.08 1.75 14.10
C GLY A 89 -2.33 1.77 12.59
N ALA A 90 -3.61 1.74 12.23
CA ALA A 90 -4.06 1.76 10.84
C ALA A 90 -4.27 3.17 10.29
N TRP A 91 -3.99 3.36 9.01
CA TRP A 91 -4.27 4.58 8.28
C TRP A 91 -4.45 4.31 6.78
N THR A 92 -5.20 5.19 6.12
CA THR A 92 -5.53 5.07 4.70
C THR A 92 -5.34 6.40 3.99
N THR A 93 -4.79 6.36 2.78
CA THR A 93 -4.66 7.51 1.88
C THR A 93 -4.71 7.03 0.42
N CYS A 94 -4.48 7.92 -0.54
CA CYS A 94 -4.35 7.57 -1.95
C CYS A 94 -3.21 8.35 -2.63
N LEU A 95 -2.68 7.74 -3.69
CA LEU A 95 -1.82 8.36 -4.71
C LEU A 95 -2.67 8.74 -5.92
N ALA A 96 -2.25 9.77 -6.65
CA ALA A 96 -3.01 10.34 -7.77
C ALA A 96 -4.43 10.77 -7.34
N ARG A 97 -4.48 11.72 -6.40
CA ARG A 97 -5.74 12.18 -5.76
C ARG A 97 -6.76 12.66 -6.78
N ASP A 98 -6.34 13.39 -7.80
CA ASP A 98 -7.25 13.91 -8.84
C ASP A 98 -7.94 12.78 -9.62
N ALA A 99 -7.19 11.73 -9.97
CA ALA A 99 -7.77 10.54 -10.59
C ALA A 99 -8.69 9.79 -9.62
N MET A 100 -8.30 9.64 -8.35
CA MET A 100 -9.14 9.02 -7.31
C MET A 100 -10.47 9.75 -7.12
N ALA A 101 -10.49 11.09 -7.17
CA ALA A 101 -11.72 11.87 -7.08
C ALA A 101 -12.72 11.52 -8.18
N GLY A 102 -12.23 11.20 -9.39
CA GLY A 102 -13.07 10.73 -10.50
C GLY A 102 -13.83 9.45 -10.15
N TYR A 103 -13.18 8.51 -9.45
CA TYR A 103 -13.78 7.24 -9.02
C TYR A 103 -14.77 7.37 -7.85
N LEU A 104 -14.65 8.42 -7.03
CA LEU A 104 -15.56 8.68 -5.90
C LEU A 104 -16.79 9.53 -6.25
N SER A 105 -16.78 10.19 -7.42
CA SER A 105 -17.75 11.22 -7.80
C SER A 105 -19.23 10.79 -7.83
N ALA A 106 -19.52 9.49 -7.66
CA ALA A 106 -20.88 8.95 -7.59
C ALA A 106 -21.54 9.04 -6.20
N ASP A 107 -20.78 9.20 -5.11
CA ASP A 107 -21.25 8.90 -3.74
C ASP A 107 -21.48 10.13 -2.82
N GLU A 108 -21.52 11.36 -3.35
CA GLU A 108 -21.64 12.65 -2.59
C GLU A 108 -20.56 12.91 -1.52
N LEU A 109 -19.60 12.00 -1.36
CA LEU A 109 -18.50 12.06 -0.40
C LEU A 109 -17.22 12.58 -1.06
N THR A 110 -16.39 13.31 -0.30
CA THR A 110 -15.11 13.82 -0.80
C THR A 110 -13.97 12.85 -0.48
N LEU A 111 -12.81 13.06 -1.10
CA LEU A 111 -11.60 12.28 -0.79
C LEU A 111 -11.28 12.32 0.70
N GLU A 112 -11.48 13.47 1.34
CA GLU A 112 -11.12 13.74 2.73
C GLU A 112 -11.99 12.96 3.72
N ASP A 113 -13.16 12.48 3.29
CA ASP A 113 -14.00 11.58 4.09
C ASP A 113 -13.40 10.16 4.20
N TYR A 114 -12.57 9.76 3.22
CA TYR A 114 -11.98 8.42 3.13
C TYR A 114 -10.47 8.38 3.36
N PHE A 115 -9.76 9.43 2.95
CA PHE A 115 -8.33 9.44 2.78
C PHE A 115 -7.70 10.59 3.52
N LEU A 116 -6.68 10.28 4.33
CA LEU A 116 -5.84 11.30 4.92
C LEU A 116 -5.23 12.19 3.83
N GLU A 117 -5.17 13.50 4.09
CA GLU A 117 -4.45 14.45 3.25
C GLU A 117 -2.95 14.11 3.21
N PRO A 118 -2.22 14.46 2.14
CA PRO A 118 -0.82 14.09 1.96
C PRO A 118 0.09 14.39 3.16
N ALA A 119 -0.10 15.54 3.82
CA ALA A 119 0.70 15.93 4.98
C ALA A 119 0.45 15.04 6.22
N ASP A 120 -0.81 14.69 6.48
CA ASP A 120 -1.20 13.82 7.59
C ASP A 120 -0.86 12.37 7.33
N ALA A 121 -1.08 11.90 6.10
CA ALA A 121 -0.65 10.58 5.66
C ALA A 121 0.88 10.43 5.77
N ALA A 122 1.65 11.44 5.36
CA ALA A 122 3.11 11.45 5.52
C ALA A 122 3.54 11.36 6.98
N ARG A 123 2.83 12.02 7.91
CA ARG A 123 3.09 11.92 9.35
C ARG A 123 2.83 10.50 9.87
N ARG A 124 1.74 9.85 9.43
CA ARG A 124 1.45 8.44 9.78
C ARG A 124 2.50 7.50 9.18
N ALA A 125 2.91 7.73 7.94
CA ALA A 125 3.95 6.98 7.24
C ALA A 125 5.31 7.05 7.96
N VAL A 126 5.69 8.21 8.52
CA VAL A 126 6.91 8.32 9.35
C VAL A 126 6.80 7.44 10.59
N ALA A 127 5.68 7.48 11.32
CA ALA A 127 5.50 6.64 12.52
C ALA A 127 5.54 5.14 12.18
N TRP A 128 4.88 4.76 11.08
CA TRP A 128 4.91 3.39 10.53
C TRP A 128 6.33 2.93 10.19
N ALA A 129 7.13 3.80 9.56
CA ALA A 129 8.52 3.48 9.21
C ALA A 129 9.42 3.40 10.45
N GLN A 130 9.21 4.25 11.45
CA GLN A 130 9.94 4.24 12.71
C GLN A 130 9.75 2.93 13.48
N GLU A 131 8.55 2.37 13.46
CA GLU A 131 8.24 1.07 14.06
C GLU A 131 9.00 -0.08 13.38
N CYS A 132 9.34 0.08 12.09
CA CYS A 132 10.22 -0.82 11.35
C CYS A 132 11.72 -0.60 11.64
N GLY A 133 12.07 0.31 12.56
CA GLY A 133 13.45 0.73 12.82
C GLY A 133 14.03 1.63 11.72
N ARG A 134 13.19 2.26 10.88
CA ARG A 134 13.62 3.13 9.78
C ARG A 134 13.38 4.59 10.12
N THR A 135 14.35 5.43 9.77
CA THR A 135 14.22 6.89 9.90
C THR A 135 14.03 7.49 8.52
N VAL A 136 12.84 8.03 8.27
CA VAL A 136 12.47 8.66 6.99
C VAL A 136 11.99 10.09 7.22
N ALA A 137 12.13 10.94 6.19
CA ALA A 137 11.74 12.34 6.27
C ALA A 137 10.29 12.53 5.78
N GLN A 138 9.49 13.30 6.52
CA GLN A 138 8.09 13.56 6.18
C GLN A 138 7.94 14.30 4.83
N GLY A 139 8.80 15.27 4.54
CA GLY A 139 8.71 16.10 3.32
C GLY A 139 8.67 15.26 2.04
N PRO A 140 9.69 14.41 1.77
CA PRO A 140 9.70 13.54 0.60
C PRO A 140 8.51 12.56 0.51
N LEU A 141 7.94 12.13 1.65
CA LEU A 141 6.73 11.31 1.66
C LEU A 141 5.51 12.12 1.23
N ALA A 142 5.35 13.34 1.80
CA ALA A 142 4.26 14.24 1.42
C ALA A 142 4.35 14.66 -0.04
N ASP A 143 5.55 14.89 -0.56
CA ASP A 143 5.79 15.23 -1.96
C ASP A 143 5.29 14.12 -2.90
N VAL A 144 5.61 12.85 -2.60
CA VAL A 144 5.14 11.71 -3.41
C VAL A 144 3.63 11.51 -3.27
N LEU A 145 3.08 11.67 -2.06
CA LEU A 145 1.64 11.56 -1.81
C LEU A 145 0.81 12.64 -2.51
N GLY A 146 1.41 13.81 -2.77
CA GLY A 146 0.78 14.91 -3.50
C GLY A 146 1.08 14.92 -5.00
N GLN A 147 1.80 13.92 -5.52
CA GLN A 147 2.24 13.90 -6.92
C GLN A 147 1.20 13.22 -7.84
N ASP A 148 1.07 13.77 -9.06
CA ASP A 148 0.30 13.16 -10.14
C ASP A 148 1.11 12.07 -10.89
N PRO A 149 0.43 11.02 -11.40
CA PRO A 149 1.07 9.91 -12.11
C PRO A 149 1.57 10.34 -13.50
N ASP A 150 2.58 9.64 -14.01
CA ASP A 150 3.14 9.86 -15.36
C ASP A 150 3.60 8.55 -16.01
N PRO A 151 2.82 7.97 -16.95
CA PRO A 151 1.36 8.07 -17.09
C PRO A 151 0.61 7.14 -16.11
N PHE A 152 1.34 6.28 -15.40
CA PHE A 152 0.80 5.23 -14.54
C PHE A 152 1.11 5.50 -13.06
N ALA A 153 0.26 5.01 -12.16
CA ALA A 153 0.35 5.26 -10.72
C ALA A 153 1.25 4.26 -9.98
N GLU A 154 1.50 3.08 -10.53
CA GLU A 154 2.35 2.04 -9.96
C GLU A 154 3.79 2.55 -9.71
N PRO A 155 4.44 3.28 -10.64
CA PRO A 155 5.73 3.92 -10.36
C PRO A 155 5.72 4.88 -9.16
N LEU A 156 4.60 5.58 -8.91
CA LEU A 156 4.46 6.41 -7.70
C LEU A 156 4.38 5.55 -6.45
N PHE A 157 3.66 4.43 -6.51
CA PHE A 157 3.57 3.48 -5.40
C PHE A 157 4.94 2.92 -5.03
N PHE A 158 5.73 2.43 -5.99
CA PHE A 158 7.08 1.93 -5.71
C PHE A 158 8.02 3.03 -5.22
N ARG A 159 7.91 4.25 -5.76
CA ARG A 159 8.64 5.40 -5.22
C ARG A 159 8.25 5.70 -3.78
N PHE A 160 6.97 5.58 -3.43
CA PHE A 160 6.50 5.75 -2.06
C PHE A 160 7.09 4.70 -1.12
N LEU A 161 7.14 3.42 -1.53
CA LEU A 161 7.82 2.35 -0.77
C LEU A 161 9.31 2.65 -0.55
N ASP A 162 10.00 3.16 -1.58
CA ASP A 162 11.40 3.56 -1.45
C ASP A 162 11.57 4.69 -0.43
N ARG A 163 10.66 5.68 -0.42
CA ARG A 163 10.67 6.78 0.56
C ARG A 163 10.30 6.34 1.98
N LEU A 164 9.51 5.27 2.11
CA LEU A 164 9.26 4.58 3.39
C LEU A 164 10.49 3.80 3.89
N GLY A 165 11.56 3.74 3.09
CA GLY A 165 12.77 3.01 3.40
C GLY A 165 12.64 1.51 3.20
N VAL A 166 11.53 1.02 2.63
CA VAL A 166 11.39 -0.35 2.15
C VAL A 166 12.20 -0.45 0.86
N ALA A 167 13.52 -0.40 0.96
CA ALA A 167 14.38 -0.22 -0.20
C ALA A 167 14.49 -1.50 -1.05
N PRO A 168 14.68 -1.36 -2.39
CA PRO A 168 15.11 -2.47 -3.23
C PRO A 168 16.41 -3.10 -2.70
N LEU A 169 16.65 -4.36 -3.06
CA LEU A 169 17.89 -5.07 -2.74
C LEU A 169 19.13 -4.44 -3.39
#